data_AF-D6BJ76-F1
#
_entry.id   AF-D6BJ76-F1
#
_cell.length_a   1.000
_cell.length_b   1.000
_cell.length_c   1.000
_cell.angle_alpha   90.00
_cell.angle_beta   90.00
_cell.angle_gamma   90.00
#
_symmetry.space_group_name_H-M   'P 1'
#
loop_
_entity.id
_entity.type
_entity.pdbx_description
1 polymer ?
#
loop_
_entity_poly.entity_id
_entity_poly.type
_entity_poly.pdbx_seq_one_letter_code
_entity_poly.pdbx_strand_id
1 'polypeptide(L)'
;MRKLITYLNKKYKIYLVGLEKSGSFVEHAEQIRKKIPSKHFLLLGNKYIYKYIIPSIKNDDPYGCSSYYSHKLIFKSENNNMYVVSIPNVEAKAEPQITDYINIKEILHNITALKCDLYYNSIIPIVMVNNLVSIANTSSIILTAFAQEKVKQ
;
A
#
# COMPACT_ATOMS: atom_id res chain seq x y z
N MET A 1 1.29 13.46 11.28
CA MET A 1 0.20 12.72 10.62
C MET A 1 -0.73 11.98 11.59
N ARG A 2 -0.25 11.15 12.54
CA ARG A 2 -1.13 10.41 13.47
C ARG A 2 -2.11 11.29 14.27
N LYS A 3 -1.66 12.43 14.80
CA LYS A 3 -2.55 13.41 15.47
C LYS A 3 -3.75 13.85 14.60
N LEU A 4 -3.51 14.07 13.31
CA LEU A 4 -4.57 14.44 12.35
C LEU A 4 -5.54 13.27 12.14
N ILE A 5 -5.03 12.05 11.94
CA ILE A 5 -5.85 10.84 11.84
C ILE A 5 -6.72 10.66 13.08
N THR A 6 -6.14 10.81 14.27
CA THR A 6 -6.89 10.72 15.54
C THR A 6 -7.99 11.77 15.61
N TYR A 7 -7.72 13.00 15.20
CA TYR A 7 -8.73 14.06 15.14
C TYR A 7 -9.84 13.75 14.13
N LEU A 8 -9.47 13.33 12.91
CA LEU A 8 -10.44 12.99 11.86
C LEU A 8 -11.29 11.79 12.25
N ASN A 9 -10.70 10.74 12.81
CA ASN A 9 -11.40 9.54 13.25
C ASN A 9 -12.42 9.81 14.37
N LYS A 10 -12.19 10.85 15.20
CA LYS A 10 -13.16 11.28 16.22
C LYS A 10 -14.37 12.01 15.63
N LYS A 11 -14.23 12.68 14.49
CA LYS A 11 -15.28 13.51 13.88
C LYS A 11 -15.95 12.86 12.67
N TYR A 12 -15.24 11.98 11.98
CA TYR A 12 -15.63 11.39 10.70
C TYR A 12 -15.22 9.93 10.62
N LYS A 13 -15.92 9.15 9.79
CA LYS A 13 -15.46 7.81 9.40
C LYS A 13 -14.40 7.95 8.31
N ILE A 14 -13.15 7.60 8.62
CA ILE A 14 -12.04 7.68 7.66
C ILE A 14 -11.76 6.32 7.03
N TYR A 15 -11.57 6.30 5.72
CA TYR A 15 -11.09 5.14 4.96
C TYR A 15 -9.83 5.55 4.24
N LEU A 16 -8.68 5.30 4.87
CA LEU A 16 -7.38 5.70 4.37
C LEU A 16 -6.48 4.48 4.34
N VAL A 17 -5.72 4.34 3.25
CA VAL A 17 -4.80 3.22 3.08
C VAL A 17 -3.58 3.63 2.27
N GLY A 18 -2.41 3.11 2.66
CA GLY A 18 -1.21 3.10 1.85
C GLY A 18 -0.98 1.72 1.26
N LEU A 19 -0.59 1.66 -0.01
CA LEU A 19 -0.19 0.43 -0.69
C LEU A 19 1.27 0.55 -1.11
N GLU A 20 2.10 -0.41 -0.71
CA GLU A 20 3.51 -0.45 -1.12
C GLU A 20 3.69 -1.24 -2.41
N LYS A 21 4.49 -0.67 -3.33
CA LYS A 21 4.79 -1.29 -4.63
C LYS A 21 6.16 -1.94 -4.68
N SER A 22 7.07 -1.58 -3.78
CA SER A 22 8.45 -2.05 -3.73
C SER A 22 9.01 -2.02 -2.31
N GLY A 23 10.20 -2.58 -2.12
CA GLY A 23 10.91 -2.63 -0.84
C GLY A 23 10.77 -3.97 -0.12
N SER A 24 11.50 -4.11 1.00
CA SER A 24 11.67 -5.39 1.70
C SER A 24 10.36 -6.04 2.16
N PHE A 25 9.34 -5.25 2.50
CA PHE A 25 8.02 -5.78 2.86
C PHE A 25 7.33 -6.46 1.68
N VAL A 26 7.41 -5.87 0.48
CA VAL A 26 6.79 -6.41 -0.74
C VAL A 26 7.53 -7.67 -1.18
N GLU A 27 8.86 -7.65 -1.13
CA GLU A 27 9.70 -8.81 -1.42
C GLU A 27 9.38 -9.98 -0.47
N HIS A 28 9.30 -9.72 0.83
CA HIS A 28 8.93 -10.73 1.82
C HIS A 28 7.51 -11.27 1.60
N ALA A 29 6.56 -10.40 1.28
CA ALA A 29 5.18 -10.79 0.98
C ALA A 29 5.14 -11.80 -0.18
N GLU A 30 5.90 -11.57 -1.25
CA GLU A 30 5.99 -12.51 -2.37
C GLU A 30 6.69 -13.83 -1.98
N GLN A 31 7.74 -13.79 -1.15
CA GLN A 31 8.41 -15.01 -0.65
C GLN A 31 7.48 -15.92 0.15
N ILE A 32 6.56 -15.35 0.94
CA ILE A 32 5.61 -16.11 1.76
C ILE A 32 4.26 -16.35 1.07
N ARG A 33 4.08 -15.91 -0.19
CA ARG A 33 2.81 -15.98 -0.94
C ARG A 33 2.15 -17.36 -0.92
N LYS A 34 2.95 -18.43 -1.01
CA LYS A 34 2.45 -19.82 -0.99
C LYS A 34 2.01 -20.29 0.40
N LYS A 35 2.50 -19.66 1.46
CA LYS A 35 2.18 -20.00 2.86
C LYS A 35 0.91 -19.30 3.35
N ILE A 36 0.48 -18.22 2.69
CA ILE A 36 -0.72 -17.48 3.05
C ILE A 36 -1.90 -17.97 2.19
N PRO A 37 -3.02 -18.42 2.77
CA PRO A 37 -4.22 -18.77 2.02
C PRO A 37 -4.88 -17.52 1.41
N SER A 38 -5.66 -17.68 0.35
CA SER A 38 -6.45 -16.58 -0.24
C SER A 38 -7.47 -16.05 0.77
N LYS A 39 -7.86 -14.77 0.67
CA LYS A 39 -8.76 -14.08 1.61
C LYS A 39 -8.23 -13.98 3.05
N HIS A 40 -6.92 -14.06 3.23
CA HIS A 40 -6.28 -13.92 4.54
C HIS A 40 -5.35 -12.73 4.58
N PHE A 41 -5.14 -12.21 5.78
CA PHE A 41 -4.10 -11.23 6.05
C PHE A 41 -3.23 -11.67 7.23
N LEU A 42 -2.01 -11.16 7.23
CA LEU A 42 -1.02 -11.33 8.28
C LEU A 42 -0.72 -9.96 8.87
N LEU A 43 -1.01 -9.80 10.16
CA LEU A 43 -0.65 -8.59 10.90
C LEU A 43 0.86 -8.58 11.16
N LEU A 44 1.49 -7.43 10.99
CA LEU A 44 2.93 -7.28 11.19
C LEU A 44 3.21 -6.54 12.49
N GLY A 45 3.65 -7.28 13.50
CA GLY A 45 4.24 -6.73 14.72
C GLY A 45 5.78 -6.72 14.67
N ASN A 46 6.39 -6.03 15.62
CA ASN A 46 7.84 -5.90 15.78
C ASN A 46 8.55 -7.25 15.73
N LYS A 47 8.03 -8.26 16.44
CA LYS A 47 8.60 -9.61 16.47
C LYS A 47 8.68 -10.23 15.08
N TYR A 48 7.68 -10.01 14.24
CA TYR A 48 7.68 -10.54 12.87
C TYR A 48 8.59 -9.71 11.97
N ILE A 49 8.46 -8.38 12.03
CA ILE A 49 9.21 -7.45 11.18
C ILE A 49 10.71 -7.62 11.39
N TYR A 50 11.18 -7.55 12.62
CA TYR A 50 12.61 -7.62 12.94
C TYR A 50 13.19 -9.03 12.84
N LYS A 51 12.35 -10.07 12.78
CA LYS A 51 12.83 -11.44 12.59
C LYS A 51 12.93 -11.82 11.12
N TYR A 52 12.00 -11.36 10.28
CA TYR A 52 11.84 -11.90 8.93
C TYR A 52 11.97 -10.87 7.81
N ILE A 53 11.78 -9.58 8.06
CA ILE A 53 11.72 -8.56 6.99
C ILE A 53 12.92 -7.62 7.06
N ILE A 54 13.15 -7.01 8.22
CA ILE A 54 14.25 -6.07 8.45
C ILE A 54 15.01 -6.54 9.69
N PRO A 55 15.92 -7.52 9.53
CA PRO A 55 16.71 -8.03 10.65
C PRO A 55 17.42 -6.90 11.39
N SER A 56 17.09 -6.73 12.66
CA SER A 56 17.68 -5.72 13.54
C SER A 56 17.59 -6.16 15.00
N ILE A 57 18.38 -5.52 15.87
CA ILE A 57 18.27 -5.72 17.31
C ILE A 57 16.87 -5.28 17.75
N LYS A 58 16.21 -6.12 18.57
CA LYS A 58 14.88 -5.81 19.08
C LYS A 58 14.88 -4.44 19.73
N ASN A 59 14.02 -3.56 19.23
CA ASN A 59 13.61 -2.35 19.91
C ASN A 59 12.22 -2.60 20.53
N ASP A 60 12.04 -2.16 21.77
CA ASP A 60 10.74 -2.21 22.45
C ASP A 60 9.76 -1.19 21.86
N ASP A 61 10.27 -0.14 21.20
CA ASP A 61 9.45 0.86 20.53
C ASP A 61 8.69 0.26 19.33
N PRO A 62 7.40 0.60 19.15
CA PRO A 62 6.63 0.20 17.97
C PRO A 62 7.34 0.57 16.67
N TYR A 63 7.37 -0.36 15.72
CA TYR A 63 8.00 -0.16 14.42
C TYR A 63 7.46 1.11 13.73
N GLY A 64 8.38 2.01 13.39
CA GLY A 64 8.05 3.27 12.72
C GLY A 64 7.13 4.20 13.53
N CYS A 65 7.17 4.15 14.87
CA CYS A 65 6.34 5.00 15.73
C CYS A 65 6.45 6.50 15.38
N SER A 66 7.65 6.99 15.11
CA SER A 66 7.93 8.39 14.77
C SER A 66 7.71 8.74 13.29
N SER A 67 7.87 7.78 12.38
CA SER A 67 7.86 8.01 10.92
C SER A 67 6.55 7.62 10.23
N TYR A 68 5.82 6.65 10.77
CA TYR A 68 4.59 6.14 10.18
C TYR A 68 3.36 6.63 10.91
N TYR A 69 2.24 6.63 10.18
CA TYR A 69 0.91 6.98 10.67
C TYR A 69 0.01 5.77 10.87
N SER A 70 0.53 4.58 10.57
CA SER A 70 -0.20 3.36 10.30
C SER A 70 0.55 2.14 10.84
N HIS A 71 -0.19 1.06 11.02
CA HIS A 71 0.36 -0.28 11.14
C HIS A 71 0.33 -0.96 9.77
N LYS A 72 1.33 -1.82 9.53
CA LYS A 72 1.43 -2.60 8.29
C LYS A 72 0.80 -3.98 8.45
N LEU A 73 0.28 -4.50 7.37
CA LEU A 73 -0.19 -5.88 7.25
C LEU A 73 0.06 -6.39 5.82
N ILE A 74 0.21 -7.70 5.67
CA ILE A 74 0.25 -8.35 4.36
C ILE A 74 -1.12 -8.95 4.11
N PHE A 75 -1.76 -8.60 2.99
CA PHE A 75 -3.08 -9.09 2.62
C PHE A 75 -3.02 -9.87 1.32
N LYS A 76 -3.52 -11.10 1.34
CA LYS A 76 -3.76 -11.90 0.15
C LYS A 76 -5.23 -11.84 -0.22
N SER A 77 -5.52 -11.18 -1.33
CA SER A 77 -6.90 -11.06 -1.83
C SER A 77 -7.45 -12.41 -2.30
N GLU A 78 -8.74 -12.43 -2.61
CA GLU A 78 -9.38 -13.61 -3.21
C GLU A 78 -8.85 -13.93 -4.61
N ASN A 79 -8.38 -12.91 -5.32
CA ASN A 79 -7.79 -13.02 -6.65
C ASN A 79 -6.29 -13.38 -6.60
N ASN A 80 -5.78 -13.83 -5.45
CA ASN A 80 -4.38 -14.18 -5.23
C ASN A 80 -3.36 -13.03 -5.42
N ASN A 81 -3.81 -11.78 -5.40
CA ASN A 81 -2.91 -10.63 -5.33
C ASN A 81 -2.38 -10.47 -3.90
N MET A 82 -1.10 -10.12 -3.77
CA MET A 82 -0.43 -9.90 -2.48
C MET A 82 -0.20 -8.40 -2.28
N TYR A 83 -0.82 -7.82 -1.27
CA TYR A 83 -0.68 -6.40 -0.95
C TYR A 83 0.03 -6.21 0.37
N VAL A 84 0.99 -5.29 0.41
CA VAL A 84 1.49 -4.73 1.66
C VAL A 84 0.68 -3.47 1.92
N VAL A 85 -0.11 -3.52 2.99
CA VAL A 85 -1.14 -2.53 3.29
C VAL A 85 -0.77 -1.79 4.56
N SER A 86 -0.77 -0.47 4.50
CA SER A 86 -0.57 0.43 5.64
C SER A 86 -1.91 1.07 6.02
N ILE A 87 -2.50 0.65 7.14
CA ILE A 87 -3.80 1.16 7.60
C ILE A 87 -3.60 2.01 8.86
N PRO A 88 -4.22 3.21 8.94
CA PRO A 88 -4.10 4.10 10.08
C PRO A 88 -4.48 3.48 11.42
N ASN A 89 -3.78 3.94 12.45
CA ASN A 89 -3.99 3.57 13.84
C ASN A 89 -3.95 4.82 14.74
N VAL A 90 -4.71 4.81 15.83
CA VAL A 90 -4.75 5.93 16.79
C VAL A 90 -3.48 5.96 17.64
N GLU A 91 -2.95 4.78 17.97
CA GLU A 91 -1.79 4.59 18.84
C GLU A 91 -0.86 3.54 18.24
N ALA A 92 0.45 3.85 18.21
CA ALA A 92 1.45 2.91 17.75
C ALA A 92 1.66 1.80 18.80
N LYS A 93 1.47 0.56 18.38
CA LYS A 93 1.67 -0.65 19.20
C LYS A 93 2.72 -1.54 18.56
N ALA A 94 3.57 -2.15 19.39
CA ALA A 94 4.61 -3.07 18.94
C ALA A 94 4.01 -4.35 18.33
N GLU A 95 2.93 -4.86 18.91
CA GLU A 95 2.21 -6.05 18.43
C GLU A 95 0.73 -5.70 18.22
N PRO A 96 0.37 -5.15 17.04
CA PRO A 96 -0.98 -4.69 16.78
C PRO A 96 -1.98 -5.85 16.67
N GLN A 97 -3.21 -5.61 17.13
CA GLN A 97 -4.36 -6.48 16.98
C GLN A 97 -5.31 -5.93 15.92
N ILE A 98 -6.24 -6.75 15.43
CA ILE A 98 -7.21 -6.36 14.39
C ILE A 98 -7.98 -5.08 14.77
N THR A 99 -8.29 -4.91 16.05
CA THR A 99 -9.02 -3.74 16.58
C THR A 99 -8.25 -2.44 16.54
N ASP A 100 -6.92 -2.49 16.34
CA ASP A 100 -6.06 -1.30 16.30
C ASP A 100 -6.07 -0.62 14.91
N TYR A 101 -6.63 -1.30 13.91
CA TYR A 101 -6.74 -0.84 12.54
C TYR A 101 -8.11 -0.20 12.28
N ILE A 102 -8.12 1.05 11.85
CA ILE A 102 -9.36 1.78 11.56
C ILE A 102 -9.99 1.23 10.27
N ASN A 103 -11.23 0.72 10.36
CA ASN A 103 -12.06 0.26 9.23
C ASN A 103 -11.38 -0.79 8.32
N ILE A 104 -10.64 -1.72 8.91
CA ILE A 104 -9.84 -2.71 8.17
C ILE A 104 -10.67 -3.54 7.17
N LYS A 105 -11.87 -3.99 7.55
CA LYS A 105 -12.67 -4.89 6.71
C LYS A 105 -13.10 -4.20 5.41
N GLU A 106 -13.64 -2.99 5.52
CA GLU A 106 -14.08 -2.16 4.41
C GLU A 106 -12.90 -1.77 3.51
N ILE A 107 -11.75 -1.45 4.11
CA ILE A 107 -10.53 -1.12 3.35
C ILE A 107 -10.06 -2.32 2.52
N LEU A 108 -9.92 -3.52 3.12
CA LEU A 108 -9.45 -4.71 2.40
C LEU A 108 -10.45 -5.18 1.32
N HIS A 109 -11.74 -5.03 1.58
CA HIS A 109 -12.78 -5.27 0.58
C HIS A 109 -12.62 -4.34 -0.63
N ASN A 110 -12.48 -3.03 -0.38
CA ASN A 110 -12.32 -2.04 -1.45
C ASN A 110 -11.02 -2.20 -2.23
N ILE A 111 -9.91 -2.60 -1.58
CA ILE A 111 -8.65 -2.91 -2.30
C ILE A 111 -8.87 -4.06 -3.29
N THR A 112 -9.62 -5.08 -2.89
CA THR A 112 -9.91 -6.23 -3.75
C THR A 112 -10.80 -5.82 -4.92
N ALA A 113 -11.83 -5.00 -4.66
CA ALA A 113 -12.76 -4.51 -5.68
C ALA A 113 -12.09 -3.56 -6.69
N LEU A 114 -11.15 -2.72 -6.22
CA LEU A 114 -10.45 -1.73 -7.05
C LEU A 114 -9.16 -2.25 -7.68
N LYS A 115 -8.92 -3.58 -7.65
CA LYS A 115 -7.69 -4.16 -8.19
C LYS A 115 -7.47 -3.75 -9.65
N CYS A 116 -6.22 -3.59 -10.03
CA CYS A 116 -5.82 -3.38 -11.41
C CYS A 116 -4.90 -4.52 -11.85
N ASP A 117 -5.23 -5.18 -12.97
CA ASP A 117 -4.42 -6.27 -13.52
C ASP A 117 -3.30 -5.77 -14.45
N LEU A 118 -3.30 -4.48 -14.82
CA LEU A 118 -2.27 -3.88 -15.68
C LEU A 118 -0.91 -3.76 -14.99
N TYR A 119 -0.89 -3.54 -13.68
CA TYR A 119 0.33 -3.33 -12.90
C TYR A 119 0.26 -4.05 -11.57
N TYR A 120 1.37 -4.65 -11.15
CA TYR A 120 1.48 -5.29 -9.84
C TYR A 120 1.10 -4.33 -8.71
N ASN A 121 0.38 -4.86 -7.73
CA ASN A 121 0.00 -4.20 -6.47
C ASN A 121 -0.57 -2.78 -6.66
N SER A 122 -1.32 -2.60 -7.75
CA SER A 122 -1.89 -1.32 -8.15
C SER A 122 -3.42 -1.37 -8.12
N ILE A 123 -4.02 -0.20 -7.95
CA ILE A 123 -5.47 0.00 -7.97
C ILE A 123 -5.85 0.94 -9.10
N ILE A 124 -7.04 0.73 -9.66
CA ILE A 124 -7.52 1.42 -10.87
C ILE A 124 -7.38 2.95 -10.77
N PRO A 125 -7.82 3.63 -9.69
CA PRO A 125 -7.79 5.09 -9.66
C PRO A 125 -6.36 5.65 -9.75
N ILE A 126 -5.40 5.01 -9.08
CA ILE A 126 -4.00 5.45 -9.08
C ILE A 126 -3.35 5.21 -10.45
N VAL A 127 -3.67 4.08 -11.08
CA VAL A 127 -3.19 3.78 -12.44
C VAL A 127 -3.73 4.79 -13.45
N MET A 128 -5.01 5.14 -13.36
CA MET A 128 -5.64 6.12 -14.25
C MET A 128 -5.00 7.50 -14.09
N VAL A 129 -4.80 7.99 -12.86
CA VAL A 129 -4.15 9.29 -12.62
C VAL A 129 -2.72 9.29 -13.17
N ASN A 130 -1.95 8.23 -12.89
CA ASN A 130 -0.59 8.12 -13.42
C ASN A 130 -0.55 8.09 -14.96
N ASN A 131 -1.54 7.47 -15.60
CA ASN A 131 -1.63 7.46 -17.06
C ASN A 131 -1.96 8.85 -17.62
N LEU A 132 -2.89 9.58 -17.00
CA LEU A 132 -3.28 10.93 -17.42
C LEU A 132 -2.13 11.93 -17.32
N VAL A 133 -1.31 11.84 -16.27
CA VAL A 133 -0.18 12.75 -16.04
C VAL A 133 1.14 12.24 -16.63
N SER A 134 1.11 11.12 -17.36
CA SER A 134 2.31 10.51 -17.93
C SER A 134 2.93 11.43 -18.98
N ILE A 135 4.19 11.81 -18.75
CA ILE A 135 4.98 12.66 -19.64
C ILE A 135 5.12 12.02 -21.03
N ALA A 136 5.08 10.69 -21.14
CA ALA A 136 5.11 9.99 -22.42
C ALA A 136 3.99 10.46 -23.37
N ASN A 137 2.80 10.75 -22.85
CA ASN A 137 1.68 11.26 -23.65
C ASN A 137 2.01 12.66 -24.18
N THR A 138 2.51 13.55 -23.34
CA THR A 138 2.92 14.91 -23.74
C THR A 138 4.07 14.91 -24.74
N SER A 139 5.10 14.08 -24.51
CA SER A 139 6.24 13.95 -25.42
C SER A 139 5.85 13.36 -26.77
N SER A 140 4.91 12.41 -26.81
CA SER A 140 4.41 11.83 -28.06
C SER A 140 3.73 12.88 -28.94
N ILE A 141 2.98 13.82 -28.35
CA ILE A 141 2.33 14.92 -29.08
C ILE A 141 3.38 15.84 -29.70
N ILE A 142 4.40 16.21 -28.93
CA ILE A 142 5.51 17.06 -29.39
C ILE A 142 6.28 16.38 -30.53
N LEU A 143 6.66 15.10 -30.35
CA LEU A 143 7.38 14.32 -31.36
C LEU A 143 6.54 14.13 -32.64
N THR A 144 5.23 13.92 -32.50
CA THR A 144 4.31 13.81 -33.64
C THR A 144 4.23 15.12 -34.41
N ALA A 145 4.11 16.25 -33.71
CA ALA A 145 4.10 17.57 -34.33
C ALA A 145 5.42 17.83 -35.09
N PHE A 146 6.56 17.57 -34.46
CA PHE A 146 7.88 17.69 -35.11
C PHE A 146 8.04 16.78 -36.33
N ALA A 147 7.58 15.53 -36.25
CA ALA A 147 7.65 14.59 -37.37
C ALA A 147 6.75 15.02 -38.54
N GLN A 148 5.54 15.51 -38.26
CA GLN A 148 4.62 15.99 -39.28
C GLN A 148 5.12 17.25 -40.00
N GLU A 149 5.83 18.13 -39.28
CA GLU A 149 6.47 19.32 -39.88
C GLU A 149 7.57 18.93 -40.88
N LYS A 150 8.34 17.89 -40.58
CA LYS A 150 9.41 17.36 -41.45
C LYS A 150 8.91 16.59 -42.68
N VAL A 151 7.71 16.00 -42.62
CA VAL A 151 7.13 15.19 -43.70
C VAL A 151 6.34 16.03 -44.72
N LYS A 152 6.01 17.29 -44.39
CA LYS A 152 5.31 18.23 -45.31
C LYS A 152 6.26 19.07 -46.20
N GLN A 153 7.55 18.75 -46.24
CA GLN A 153 8.54 19.36 -47.16
C GLN A 153 8.81 18.45 -48.36
#